data_AF-A0A960IDA2-F1
#
_entry.id   AF-A0A960IDA2-F1
#
_cell.length_a   1.000
_cell.length_b   1.000
_cell.length_c   1.000
_cell.angle_alpha   90.00
_cell.angle_beta   90.00
_cell.angle_gamma   90.00
#
_symmetry.space_group_name_H-M   'P 1'
#
loop_
_entity.id
_entity.type
_entity.pdbx_description
1 polymer ?
#
loop_
_entity_poly.entity_id
_entity_poly.type
_entity_poly.pdbx_seq_one_letter_code
_entity_poly.pdbx_strand_id
1 'polypeptide(L)'
;MSDTPSAALAGLRHRIDELDREFIRVVAARLAVCEEVAEVKRGTDTAVIQPQRVRDVVTSRRQLAIDAGVDPDFAEQLFRVLLAETHRIEVAGHRADAAPDKVAAPDGVRSGLDTVATRIDHLVVAVDDLDAAVASFTDRFGFHRTHLAGGEVAGIVALSAGGVTIVFVGPEASPAVADYLRRHGGGIQHVAIEVLNAGYARASLVDADASLLTNVVVDDAGHEQFFAARDATTGVQLGFIARTGHRVGVAAANVLSMFDVLVTDD
;
A
#
# COMPACT_ATOMS: atom_id res chain seq x y z
N MET A 1 -0.77 40.82 20.90
CA MET A 1 -1.24 40.43 19.56
C MET A 1 -1.07 38.93 19.47
N SER A 2 -2.11 38.17 19.80
CA SER A 2 -2.08 36.71 19.74
C SER A 2 -2.17 36.29 18.28
N ASP A 3 -1.10 35.76 17.72
CA ASP A 3 -1.16 35.06 16.45
C ASP A 3 -2.22 33.96 16.56
N THR A 4 -3.25 34.06 15.74
CA THR A 4 -4.38 33.13 15.76
C THR A 4 -3.90 31.80 15.14
N PRO A 5 -4.28 30.62 15.66
CA PRO A 5 -3.80 29.31 15.17
C PRO A 5 -3.83 29.12 13.64
N SER A 6 -4.77 29.79 12.95
CA SER A 6 -4.87 29.81 11.49
C SER A 6 -3.66 30.46 10.78
N ALA A 7 -3.14 31.57 11.30
CA ALA A 7 -1.99 32.27 10.70
C ALA A 7 -0.68 31.46 10.87
N ALA A 8 -0.51 30.84 12.03
CA ALA A 8 0.62 29.94 12.29
C ALA A 8 0.60 28.71 11.35
N LEU A 9 -0.58 28.10 11.15
CA LEU A 9 -0.74 26.99 10.20
C LEU A 9 -0.44 27.41 8.76
N ALA A 10 -0.88 28.60 8.34
CA ALA A 10 -0.59 29.12 7.01
C ALA A 10 0.92 29.27 6.78
N GLY A 11 1.66 29.81 7.76
CA GLY A 11 3.11 29.93 7.69
C GLY A 11 3.82 28.57 7.59
N LEU A 12 3.37 27.57 8.35
CA LEU A 12 3.92 26.20 8.26
C LEU A 12 3.63 25.54 6.90
N ARG A 13 2.42 25.71 6.36
CA ARG A 13 2.05 25.19 5.04
C ARG A 13 2.90 25.81 3.94
N HIS A 14 3.13 27.12 3.99
CA HIS A 14 4.01 27.79 3.04
C HIS A 14 5.43 27.19 3.04
N ARG A 15 5.97 26.89 4.23
CA ARG A 15 7.29 26.23 4.36
C ARG A 15 7.28 24.81 3.80
N ILE A 16 6.19 24.06 3.97
CA ILE A 16 6.01 22.75 3.33
C ILE A 16 6.01 22.91 1.80
N ASP A 17 5.22 23.85 1.27
CA ASP A 17 5.16 24.10 -0.18
C ASP A 17 6.54 24.50 -0.76
N GLU A 18 7.36 25.20 0.01
CA GLU A 18 8.75 25.51 -0.36
C GLU A 18 9.61 24.24 -0.44
N LEU A 19 9.57 23.41 0.59
CA LEU A 19 10.28 22.12 0.63
C LEU A 19 9.82 21.19 -0.49
N ASP A 20 8.52 21.15 -0.79
CA ASP A 20 7.96 20.34 -1.87
C ASP A 20 8.48 20.81 -3.24
N ARG A 21 8.57 22.13 -3.44
CA ARG A 21 9.22 22.70 -4.65
C ARG A 21 10.69 22.32 -4.75
N GLU A 22 11.41 22.25 -3.64
CA GLU A 22 12.80 21.76 -3.63
C GLU A 22 12.88 20.27 -3.95
N PHE A 23 12.00 19.47 -3.34
CA PHE A 23 11.92 18.04 -3.54
C PHE A 23 11.68 17.70 -5.01
N ILE A 24 10.72 18.36 -5.66
CA ILE A 24 10.45 18.17 -7.09
C ILE A 24 11.67 18.53 -7.95
N ARG A 25 12.40 19.61 -7.62
CA ARG A 25 13.65 19.96 -8.33
C ARG A 25 14.71 18.87 -8.18
N VAL A 26 14.88 18.31 -6.99
CA VAL A 26 15.84 17.22 -6.73
C VAL A 26 15.45 15.94 -7.46
N VAL A 27 14.15 15.59 -7.47
CA VAL A 27 13.64 14.43 -8.22
C VAL A 27 13.91 14.61 -9.71
N ALA A 28 13.62 15.79 -10.28
CA ALA A 28 13.88 16.08 -11.68
C ALA A 28 15.37 15.93 -12.04
N ALA A 29 16.27 16.51 -11.22
CA ALA A 29 17.71 16.36 -11.42
C ALA A 29 18.16 14.90 -11.34
N ARG A 30 17.62 14.11 -10.40
CA ARG A 30 17.89 12.68 -10.29
C ARG A 30 17.46 11.92 -11.54
N LEU A 31 16.29 12.21 -12.10
CA LEU A 31 15.79 11.54 -13.30
C LEU A 31 16.61 11.89 -14.55
N ALA A 32 17.10 13.13 -14.68
CA ALA A 32 18.03 13.49 -15.76
C ALA A 32 19.33 12.67 -15.71
N VAL A 33 19.91 12.48 -14.51
CA VAL A 33 21.08 11.59 -14.34
C VAL A 33 20.74 10.14 -14.69
N CYS A 34 19.51 9.68 -14.42
CA CYS A 34 19.07 8.35 -14.83
C CYS A 34 19.00 8.19 -16.35
N GLU A 35 18.62 9.24 -17.09
CA GLU A 35 18.65 9.24 -18.56
C GLU A 35 20.09 9.14 -19.08
N GLU A 36 21.03 9.87 -18.49
CA GLU A 36 22.46 9.74 -18.81
C GLU A 36 22.98 8.31 -18.54
N VAL A 37 22.59 7.71 -17.40
CA VAL A 37 22.92 6.30 -17.10
C VAL A 37 22.32 5.36 -18.13
N ALA A 38 21.09 5.63 -18.60
CA ALA A 38 20.44 4.82 -19.63
C ALA A 38 21.20 4.89 -20.98
N GLU A 39 21.70 6.06 -21.37
CA GLU A 39 22.55 6.23 -22.57
C GLU A 39 23.87 5.44 -22.45
N VAL A 40 24.54 5.53 -21.31
CA VAL A 40 25.76 4.77 -21.07
C VAL A 40 25.49 3.26 -21.14
N LYS A 41 24.39 2.80 -20.54
CA LYS A 41 23.98 1.40 -20.61
C LYS A 41 23.65 0.97 -22.03
N ARG A 42 23.01 1.80 -22.87
CA ARG A 42 22.75 1.49 -24.29
C ARG A 42 24.02 1.17 -25.08
N GLY A 43 25.13 1.84 -24.76
CA GLY A 43 26.43 1.60 -25.39
C GLY A 43 27.16 0.35 -24.88
N THR A 44 26.58 -0.40 -23.95
CA THR A 44 27.20 -1.56 -23.30
C THR A 44 26.21 -2.74 -23.24
N ASP A 45 26.68 -3.99 -23.15
CA ASP A 45 25.79 -5.15 -22.92
C ASP A 45 25.29 -5.23 -21.46
N THR A 46 25.06 -4.09 -20.82
CA THR A 46 24.68 -4.00 -19.41
C THR A 46 23.19 -4.21 -19.26
N ALA A 47 22.79 -5.20 -18.45
CA ALA A 47 21.38 -5.41 -18.14
C ALA A 47 20.72 -4.16 -17.51
N VAL A 48 19.49 -3.86 -17.97
CA VAL A 48 18.66 -2.74 -17.48
C VAL A 48 18.50 -2.83 -15.96
N ILE A 49 18.12 -4.01 -15.45
CA ILE A 49 18.02 -4.29 -14.01
C ILE A 49 19.27 -5.03 -13.53
N GLN A 50 19.88 -4.50 -12.48
CA GLN A 50 20.97 -5.13 -11.74
C GLN A 50 20.49 -5.39 -10.30
N PRO A 51 20.13 -6.64 -9.94
CA PRO A 51 19.53 -6.95 -8.64
C PRO A 51 20.37 -6.52 -7.43
N GLN A 52 21.70 -6.65 -7.53
CA GLN A 52 22.60 -6.20 -6.47
C GLN A 52 22.50 -4.69 -6.26
N ARG A 53 22.45 -3.91 -7.34
CA ARG A 53 22.30 -2.45 -7.27
C ARG A 53 20.99 -2.04 -6.59
N VAL A 54 19.90 -2.75 -6.85
CA VAL A 54 18.61 -2.50 -6.18
C VAL A 54 18.75 -2.73 -4.66
N ARG A 55 19.37 -3.85 -4.25
CA ARG A 55 19.63 -4.15 -2.83
C ARG A 55 20.49 -3.06 -2.20
N ASP A 56 21.60 -2.68 -2.83
CA ASP A 56 22.52 -1.66 -2.31
C ASP A 56 21.82 -0.30 -2.16
N VAL A 57 20.99 0.09 -3.13
CA VAL A 57 20.19 1.32 -3.04
C VAL A 57 19.22 1.24 -1.88
N VAL A 58 18.46 0.15 -1.74
CA VAL A 58 17.52 0.00 -0.62
C VAL A 58 18.26 0.08 0.72
N THR A 59 19.30 -0.73 0.91
CA THR A 59 20.05 -0.78 2.18
C THR A 59 20.70 0.56 2.52
N SER A 60 21.38 1.20 1.55
CA SER A 60 22.03 2.49 1.81
C SER A 60 21.03 3.60 2.12
N ARG A 61 19.85 3.60 1.49
CA ARG A 61 18.82 4.64 1.74
C ARG A 61 18.12 4.46 3.07
N ARG A 62 17.93 3.22 3.53
CA ARG A 62 17.47 2.95 4.90
C ARG A 62 18.47 3.53 5.91
N GLN A 63 19.77 3.34 5.70
CA GLN A 63 20.78 3.90 6.61
C GLN A 63 20.77 5.44 6.59
N LEU A 64 20.71 6.06 5.41
CA LEU A 64 20.59 7.52 5.31
C LEU A 64 19.35 8.06 6.02
N ALA A 65 18.23 7.33 5.96
CA ALA A 65 17.01 7.70 6.67
C ALA A 65 17.21 7.66 8.19
N ILE A 66 17.81 6.58 8.71
CA ILE A 66 18.16 6.45 10.13
C ILE A 66 19.02 7.63 10.59
N ASP A 67 20.08 7.94 9.83
CA ASP A 67 21.01 9.03 10.16
C ASP A 67 20.31 10.41 10.13
N ALA A 68 19.27 10.57 9.32
CA ALA A 68 18.46 11.78 9.19
C ALA A 68 17.23 11.82 10.12
N GLY A 69 17.00 10.78 10.93
CA GLY A 69 15.82 10.68 11.80
C GLY A 69 14.50 10.43 11.04
N VAL A 70 14.57 9.89 9.83
CA VAL A 70 13.43 9.48 9.00
C VAL A 70 13.20 7.98 9.16
N ASP A 71 11.93 7.57 9.19
CA ASP A 71 11.55 6.16 9.20
C ASP A 71 12.18 5.41 8.00
N PRO A 72 12.98 4.37 8.23
CA PRO A 72 13.71 3.68 7.16
C PRO A 72 12.78 2.93 6.20
N ASP A 73 11.64 2.43 6.67
CA ASP A 73 10.67 1.74 5.82
C ASP A 73 9.96 2.76 4.91
N PHE A 74 9.76 4.00 5.38
CA PHE A 74 9.14 5.07 4.59
C PHE A 74 10.09 5.52 3.49
N ALA A 75 11.35 5.74 3.84
CA ALA A 75 12.38 6.05 2.88
C ALA A 75 12.51 4.94 1.82
N GLU A 76 12.52 3.68 2.24
CA GLU A 76 12.53 2.56 1.30
C GLU A 76 11.33 2.60 0.33
N GLN A 77 10.11 2.86 0.80
CA GLN A 77 8.93 2.98 -0.06
C GLN A 77 9.11 4.09 -1.11
N LEU A 78 9.57 5.28 -0.70
CA LEU A 78 9.85 6.38 -1.62
C LEU A 78 10.89 6.00 -2.67
N PHE A 79 11.99 5.36 -2.26
CA PHE A 79 13.06 4.96 -3.17
C PHE A 79 12.66 3.81 -4.08
N ARG A 80 11.76 2.92 -3.67
CA ARG A 80 11.18 1.89 -4.54
C ARG A 80 10.34 2.51 -5.65
N VAL A 81 9.53 3.52 -5.36
CA VAL A 81 8.79 4.29 -6.38
C VAL A 81 9.77 4.97 -7.35
N LEU A 82 10.81 5.63 -6.84
CA LEU A 82 11.83 6.25 -7.69
C LEU A 82 12.60 5.24 -8.56
N LEU A 83 12.90 4.05 -8.02
CA LEU A 83 13.55 2.97 -8.78
C LEU A 83 12.64 2.43 -9.88
N ALA A 84 11.34 2.24 -9.60
CA ALA A 84 10.36 1.82 -10.59
C ALA A 84 10.25 2.83 -11.73
N GLU A 85 10.20 4.13 -11.41
CA GLU A 85 10.16 5.19 -12.44
C GLU A 85 11.45 5.25 -13.25
N THR A 86 12.60 5.09 -12.60
CA THR A 86 13.91 5.01 -13.29
C THR A 86 13.91 3.87 -14.30
N HIS A 87 13.43 2.69 -13.90
CA HIS A 87 13.32 1.54 -14.79
C HIS A 87 12.36 1.81 -15.96
N ARG A 88 11.21 2.45 -15.71
CA ARG A 88 10.26 2.83 -16.75
C ARG A 88 10.91 3.75 -17.79
N ILE A 89 11.70 4.74 -17.37
CA ILE A 89 12.44 5.64 -18.26
C ILE A 89 13.48 4.87 -19.07
N GLU A 90 14.27 4.00 -18.43
CA GLU A 90 15.27 3.18 -19.12
C GLU A 90 14.61 2.32 -20.21
N VAL A 91 13.46 1.70 -19.94
CA VAL A 91 12.73 0.87 -20.93
C VAL A 91 12.02 1.72 -21.99
N ALA A 92 11.39 2.83 -21.61
CA ALA A 92 10.66 3.69 -22.54
C ALA A 92 11.59 4.30 -23.61
N GLY A 93 12.85 4.61 -23.27
CA GLY A 93 13.85 5.03 -24.24
C GLY A 93 14.13 4.00 -25.36
N HIS A 94 13.73 2.74 -25.18
CA HIS A 94 13.83 1.69 -26.20
C HIS A 94 12.54 1.50 -27.02
N ARG A 95 11.46 2.21 -26.69
CA ARG A 95 10.14 2.07 -27.32
C ARG A 95 9.76 3.36 -28.03
N ALA A 96 9.21 3.25 -29.24
CA ALA A 96 8.78 4.40 -30.05
C ALA A 96 7.39 4.95 -29.65
N ASP A 97 6.97 4.72 -28.41
CA ASP A 97 5.64 5.12 -27.93
C ASP A 97 5.63 6.64 -27.64
N ALA A 98 4.52 7.32 -27.98
CA ALA A 98 4.36 8.74 -27.69
C ALA A 98 4.34 8.97 -26.16
N ALA A 99 4.97 10.05 -25.71
CA ALA A 99 4.89 10.44 -24.30
C ALA A 99 3.43 10.74 -23.94
N PRO A 100 2.94 10.28 -22.77
CA PRO A 100 1.58 10.59 -22.33
C PRO A 100 1.41 12.10 -22.11
N ASP A 101 0.19 12.60 -22.33
CA ASP A 101 -0.16 13.99 -22.01
C ASP A 101 -0.01 14.25 -20.52
N LYS A 102 0.78 15.27 -20.18
CA LYS A 102 1.06 15.69 -18.80
C LYS A 102 0.20 16.90 -18.45
N VAL A 103 -1.10 16.68 -18.25
CA VAL A 103 -2.00 17.75 -17.79
C VAL A 103 -2.03 17.75 -16.26
N ALA A 104 -1.72 18.89 -15.64
CA ALA A 104 -1.73 19.03 -14.18
C ALA A 104 -3.16 19.03 -13.59
N ALA A 105 -4.15 19.43 -14.39
CA ALA A 105 -5.56 19.36 -14.04
C ALA A 105 -6.17 18.12 -14.72
N PRO A 106 -6.82 17.21 -13.99
CA PRO A 106 -7.67 16.23 -14.63
C PRO A 106 -8.87 16.96 -15.26
N ASP A 107 -9.20 16.63 -16.50
CA ASP A 107 -10.51 16.96 -17.05
C ASP A 107 -11.57 16.15 -16.26
N GLY A 108 -12.17 16.76 -15.23
CA GLY A 108 -13.23 16.17 -14.40
C GLY A 108 -13.04 16.38 -12.89
N VAL A 109 -14.14 16.37 -12.13
CA VAL A 109 -14.11 16.34 -10.66
C VAL A 109 -13.62 14.95 -10.24
N ARG A 110 -12.40 14.86 -9.71
CA ARG A 110 -11.88 13.65 -9.06
C ARG A 110 -12.87 13.18 -8.00
N SER A 111 -13.09 11.88 -7.89
CA SER A 111 -13.97 11.34 -6.85
C SER A 111 -13.40 11.62 -5.45
N GLY A 112 -14.25 11.58 -4.42
CA GLY A 112 -13.78 11.69 -3.04
C GLY A 112 -12.76 10.60 -2.68
N LEU A 113 -12.90 9.39 -3.25
CA LEU A 113 -11.91 8.33 -3.08
C LEU A 113 -10.56 8.65 -3.75
N ASP A 114 -10.54 9.24 -4.95
CA ASP A 114 -9.30 9.65 -5.63
C ASP A 114 -8.49 10.66 -4.79
N THR A 115 -9.19 11.47 -3.98
CA THR A 115 -8.55 12.47 -3.13
C THR A 115 -7.75 11.84 -1.98
N VAL A 116 -8.14 10.65 -1.51
CA VAL A 116 -7.58 10.07 -0.27
C VAL A 116 -6.97 8.68 -0.43
N ALA A 117 -7.27 7.95 -1.50
CA ALA A 117 -6.66 6.65 -1.76
C ALA A 117 -5.19 6.79 -2.15
N THR A 118 -4.35 5.90 -1.62
CA THR A 118 -2.89 5.98 -1.80
C THR A 118 -2.30 4.77 -2.50
N ARG A 119 -2.71 3.56 -2.13
CA ARG A 119 -2.24 2.29 -2.70
C ARG A 119 -3.14 1.13 -2.26
N ILE A 120 -2.89 -0.06 -2.82
CA ILE A 120 -3.26 -1.31 -2.16
C ILE A 120 -2.34 -1.49 -0.95
N ASP A 121 -2.93 -1.63 0.24
CA ASP A 121 -2.20 -1.84 1.50
C ASP A 121 -1.77 -3.31 1.64
N HIS A 122 -2.73 -4.21 1.52
CA HIS A 122 -2.51 -5.66 1.61
C HIS A 122 -3.65 -6.43 0.92
N LEU A 123 -3.39 -7.71 0.68
CA LEU A 123 -4.38 -8.68 0.24
C LEU A 123 -4.64 -9.69 1.36
N VAL A 124 -5.90 -10.00 1.63
CA VAL A 124 -6.25 -11.15 2.49
C VAL A 124 -6.70 -12.29 1.60
N VAL A 125 -6.12 -13.46 1.80
CA VAL A 125 -6.39 -14.67 1.03
C VAL A 125 -6.80 -15.79 1.99
N ALA A 126 -8.03 -16.28 1.85
CA ALA A 126 -8.51 -17.44 2.57
C ALA A 126 -7.94 -18.71 1.91
N VAL A 127 -7.39 -19.62 2.72
CA VAL A 127 -6.73 -20.84 2.24
C VAL A 127 -7.17 -22.05 3.03
N ASP A 128 -7.40 -23.17 2.34
CA ASP A 128 -7.77 -24.44 3.00
C ASP A 128 -6.61 -25.08 3.77
N ASP A 129 -5.37 -24.87 3.29
CA ASP A 129 -4.14 -25.37 3.91
C ASP A 129 -3.14 -24.21 4.06
N LEU A 130 -3.06 -23.68 5.29
CA LEU A 130 -2.24 -22.53 5.61
C LEU A 130 -0.73 -22.81 5.45
N ASP A 131 -0.28 -23.99 5.89
CA ASP A 131 1.13 -24.34 5.86
C ASP A 131 1.59 -24.55 4.41
N ALA A 132 0.78 -25.22 3.58
CA ALA A 132 1.08 -25.36 2.16
C ALA A 132 1.08 -24.02 1.41
N ALA A 133 0.14 -23.11 1.74
CA ALA A 133 0.09 -21.78 1.15
C ALA A 133 1.33 -20.95 1.51
N VAL A 134 1.72 -20.95 2.80
CA VAL A 134 2.92 -20.27 3.26
C VAL A 134 4.16 -20.84 2.60
N ALA A 135 4.35 -22.17 2.60
CA ALA A 135 5.49 -22.82 1.95
C ALA A 135 5.57 -22.50 0.46
N SER A 136 4.45 -22.49 -0.25
CA SER A 136 4.41 -22.10 -1.66
C SER A 136 4.94 -20.68 -1.87
N PHE A 137 4.49 -19.71 -1.06
CA PHE A 137 4.90 -18.31 -1.19
C PHE A 137 6.33 -18.04 -0.74
N THR A 138 6.80 -18.70 0.31
CA THR A 138 8.19 -18.56 0.76
C THR A 138 9.16 -19.22 -0.20
N ASP A 139 8.87 -20.45 -0.63
CA ASP A 139 9.85 -21.28 -1.34
C ASP A 139 9.87 -21.00 -2.84
N ARG A 140 8.74 -20.63 -3.42
CA ARG A 140 8.60 -20.43 -4.88
C ARG A 140 8.58 -18.97 -5.30
N PHE A 141 8.02 -18.10 -4.47
CA PHE A 141 7.82 -16.68 -4.79
C PHE A 141 8.73 -15.74 -3.97
N GLY A 142 9.50 -16.27 -3.01
CA GLY A 142 10.50 -15.50 -2.27
C GLY A 142 9.91 -14.53 -1.24
N PHE A 143 8.68 -14.75 -0.81
CA PHE A 143 8.10 -14.01 0.31
C PHE A 143 8.75 -14.42 1.64
N HIS A 144 8.71 -13.54 2.63
CA HIS A 144 9.13 -13.83 3.99
C HIS A 144 8.02 -13.48 4.98
N ARG A 145 7.99 -14.17 6.11
CA ARG A 145 7.04 -13.86 7.19
C ARG A 145 7.32 -12.47 7.76
N THR A 146 6.25 -11.73 8.03
CA THR A 146 6.29 -10.44 8.72
C THR A 146 5.35 -10.49 9.93
N HIS A 147 5.56 -9.58 10.88
CA HIS A 147 4.81 -9.56 12.13
C HIS A 147 3.43 -8.94 11.94
N LEU A 148 2.43 -9.60 12.55
CA LEU A 148 1.09 -9.02 12.74
C LEU A 148 1.14 -7.97 13.85
N ALA A 149 0.29 -6.94 13.74
CA ALA A 149 0.07 -6.02 14.84
C ALA A 149 -0.67 -6.76 15.98
N GLY A 150 -0.18 -6.62 17.21
CA GLY A 150 -0.72 -7.31 18.38
C GLY A 150 -0.15 -8.72 18.62
N GLY A 151 0.75 -9.21 17.75
CA GLY A 151 1.41 -10.51 17.89
C GLY A 151 0.84 -11.60 16.98
N GLU A 152 1.48 -12.77 17.00
CA GLU A 152 1.10 -13.91 16.17
C GLU A 152 -0.25 -14.51 16.62
N VAL A 153 -1.08 -14.88 15.65
CA VAL A 153 -2.41 -15.49 15.87
C VAL A 153 -2.48 -16.79 15.09
N ALA A 154 -2.93 -17.87 15.75
CA ALA A 154 -3.10 -19.16 15.10
C ALA A 154 -4.03 -19.05 13.89
N GLY A 155 -3.67 -19.70 12.78
CA GLY A 155 -4.45 -19.65 11.54
C GLY A 155 -4.24 -18.38 10.70
N ILE A 156 -3.42 -17.41 11.12
CA ILE A 156 -3.17 -16.18 10.36
C ILE A 156 -1.66 -15.99 10.16
N VAL A 157 -1.23 -15.78 8.92
CA VAL A 157 0.18 -15.52 8.59
C VAL A 157 0.28 -14.36 7.62
N ALA A 158 1.02 -13.31 8.00
CA ALA A 158 1.39 -12.23 7.10
C ALA A 158 2.73 -12.52 6.42
N LEU A 159 2.77 -12.34 5.11
CA LEU A 159 3.94 -12.47 4.25
C LEU A 159 4.21 -11.16 3.52
N SER A 160 5.49 -10.85 3.31
CA SER A 160 5.90 -9.68 2.53
C SER A 160 6.98 -10.02 1.49
N ALA A 161 6.96 -9.29 0.38
CA ALA A 161 8.04 -9.25 -0.60
C ALA A 161 8.10 -7.87 -1.26
N GLY A 162 9.19 -7.13 -1.06
CA GLY A 162 9.45 -5.88 -1.78
C GLY A 162 8.40 -4.78 -1.57
N GLY A 163 7.72 -4.75 -0.42
CA GLY A 163 6.65 -3.80 -0.12
C GLY A 163 5.24 -4.29 -0.49
N VAL A 164 5.12 -5.49 -1.06
CA VAL A 164 3.82 -6.17 -1.24
C VAL A 164 3.51 -6.98 0.02
N THR A 165 2.29 -6.89 0.52
CA THR A 165 1.83 -7.61 1.72
C THR A 165 0.66 -8.52 1.39
N ILE A 166 0.75 -9.78 1.80
CA ILE A 166 -0.32 -10.78 1.68
C ILE A 166 -0.54 -11.39 3.06
N VAL A 167 -1.78 -11.52 3.48
CA VAL A 167 -2.17 -12.19 4.71
C VAL A 167 -2.96 -13.44 4.36
N PHE A 168 -2.43 -14.60 4.73
CA PHE A 168 -3.16 -15.86 4.65
C PHE A 168 -3.96 -16.08 5.92
N VAL A 169 -5.19 -16.56 5.72
CA VAL A 169 -6.10 -16.93 6.81
C VAL A 169 -6.67 -18.32 6.54
N GLY A 170 -6.37 -19.25 7.45
CA GLY A 170 -6.80 -20.64 7.41
C GLY A 170 -8.00 -20.92 8.31
N PRO A 171 -8.68 -22.08 8.16
CA PRO A 171 -9.87 -22.43 8.93
C PRO A 171 -9.62 -22.50 10.45
N GLU A 172 -8.36 -22.65 10.87
CA GLU A 172 -7.94 -22.68 12.28
C GLU A 172 -8.03 -21.29 12.94
N ALA A 173 -8.15 -20.22 12.15
CA ALA A 173 -8.19 -18.86 12.66
C ALA A 173 -9.49 -18.55 13.42
N SER A 174 -10.64 -19.02 12.91
CA SER A 174 -11.92 -18.95 13.62
C SER A 174 -12.99 -19.84 12.95
N PRO A 175 -14.09 -20.19 13.67
CA PRO A 175 -15.24 -20.87 13.06
C PRO A 175 -15.85 -20.10 11.88
N ALA A 176 -15.83 -18.76 11.91
CA ALA A 176 -16.33 -17.92 10.84
C ALA A 176 -15.48 -18.07 9.56
N VAL A 177 -14.16 -18.16 9.69
CA VAL A 177 -13.26 -18.43 8.56
C VAL A 177 -13.50 -19.83 7.99
N ALA A 178 -13.60 -20.84 8.86
CA ALA A 178 -13.87 -22.21 8.41
C ALA A 178 -15.21 -22.29 7.65
N ASP A 179 -16.23 -21.59 8.11
CA ASP A 179 -17.52 -21.52 7.44
C ASP A 179 -17.47 -20.76 6.11
N TYR A 180 -16.75 -19.64 6.06
CA TYR A 180 -16.49 -18.90 4.83
C TYR A 180 -15.84 -19.79 3.76
N LEU A 181 -14.78 -20.53 4.12
CA LEU A 181 -14.08 -21.45 3.21
C LEU A 181 -15.01 -22.55 2.69
N ARG A 182 -15.91 -23.11 3.52
CA ARG A 182 -16.89 -24.09 3.04
C ARG A 182 -17.88 -23.51 2.03
N ARG A 183 -18.29 -22.25 2.21
CA ARG A 183 -19.29 -21.58 1.37
C ARG A 183 -18.70 -21.03 0.06
N HIS A 184 -17.46 -20.56 0.11
CA HIS A 184 -16.86 -19.78 -0.98
C HIS A 184 -15.58 -20.40 -1.57
N GLY A 185 -14.98 -21.38 -0.90
CA GLY A 185 -13.66 -21.91 -1.23
C GLY A 185 -12.52 -20.95 -0.89
N GLY A 186 -11.29 -21.39 -1.14
CA GLY A 186 -10.09 -20.55 -1.02
C GLY A 186 -9.99 -19.49 -2.13
N GLY A 187 -9.36 -18.36 -1.82
CA GLY A 187 -9.17 -17.25 -2.75
C GLY A 187 -8.94 -15.91 -2.07
N ILE A 188 -8.81 -14.85 -2.87
CA ILE A 188 -8.73 -13.47 -2.34
C ILE A 188 -10.07 -13.17 -1.67
N GLN A 189 -10.03 -12.93 -0.37
CA GLN A 189 -11.21 -12.59 0.41
C GLN A 189 -11.47 -11.09 0.37
N HIS A 190 -10.44 -10.24 0.54
CA HIS A 190 -10.56 -8.81 0.25
C HIS A 190 -9.24 -8.18 -0.22
N VAL A 191 -9.38 -7.05 -0.91
CA VAL A 191 -8.29 -6.13 -1.26
C VAL A 191 -8.40 -4.91 -0.36
N ALA A 192 -7.36 -4.63 0.45
CA ALA A 192 -7.35 -3.46 1.30
C ALA A 192 -6.73 -2.26 0.56
N ILE A 193 -7.41 -1.12 0.57
CA ILE A 193 -6.94 0.15 0.02
C ILE A 193 -6.54 1.06 1.18
N GLU A 194 -5.29 1.53 1.16
CA GLU A 194 -4.84 2.52 2.13
C GLU A 194 -5.38 3.90 1.78
N VAL A 195 -6.02 4.56 2.75
CA VAL A 195 -6.60 5.89 2.63
C VAL A 195 -6.03 6.84 3.68
N LEU A 196 -5.90 8.12 3.34
CA LEU A 196 -5.41 9.15 4.27
C LEU A 196 -6.36 9.38 5.45
N ASN A 197 -7.65 9.10 5.28
CA ASN A 197 -8.68 9.25 6.30
C ASN A 197 -9.85 8.29 6.03
N ALA A 198 -10.09 7.34 6.94
CA ALA A 198 -11.11 6.31 6.74
C ALA A 198 -12.53 6.90 6.80
N GLY A 199 -12.78 7.87 7.69
CA GLY A 199 -14.08 8.52 7.79
C GLY A 199 -14.49 9.27 6.52
N TYR A 200 -13.57 10.05 5.95
CA TYR A 200 -13.80 10.79 4.70
C TYR A 200 -13.97 9.85 3.51
N ALA A 201 -13.14 8.80 3.40
CA ALA A 201 -13.28 7.78 2.37
C ALA A 201 -14.66 7.12 2.44
N ARG A 202 -15.09 6.74 3.65
CA ARG A 202 -16.41 6.13 3.87
C ARG A 202 -17.54 7.07 3.47
N ALA A 203 -17.50 8.34 3.89
CA ALA A 203 -18.51 9.33 3.52
C ALA A 203 -18.59 9.51 1.99
N SER A 204 -17.44 9.58 1.32
CA SER A 204 -17.37 9.70 -0.14
C SER A 204 -17.99 8.49 -0.86
N LEU A 205 -17.86 7.29 -0.28
CA LEU A 205 -18.47 6.07 -0.82
C LEU A 205 -19.97 6.01 -0.57
N VAL A 206 -20.46 6.51 0.58
CA VAL A 206 -21.90 6.69 0.84
C VAL A 206 -22.51 7.65 -0.18
N ASP A 207 -21.86 8.79 -0.43
CA ASP A 207 -22.32 9.77 -1.42
C ASP A 207 -22.37 9.20 -2.85
N ALA A 208 -21.56 8.16 -3.12
CA ALA A 208 -21.53 7.42 -4.37
C ALA A 208 -22.45 6.18 -4.38
N ASP A 209 -23.30 6.01 -3.36
CA ASP A 209 -24.25 4.88 -3.21
C ASP A 209 -23.56 3.49 -3.18
N ALA A 210 -22.33 3.43 -2.66
CA ALA A 210 -21.62 2.17 -2.49
C ALA A 210 -22.22 1.36 -1.33
N SER A 211 -22.34 0.04 -1.53
CA SER A 211 -22.79 -0.87 -0.47
C SER A 211 -21.68 -1.07 0.56
N LEU A 212 -21.89 -0.56 1.77
CA LEU A 212 -20.92 -0.63 2.87
C LEU A 212 -21.38 -1.62 3.94
N LEU A 213 -20.45 -2.44 4.42
CA LEU A 213 -20.73 -3.50 5.37
C LEU A 213 -20.52 -3.03 6.82
N THR A 214 -19.45 -2.28 7.07
CA THR A 214 -19.09 -1.86 8.44
C THR A 214 -19.02 -0.35 8.60
N ASN A 215 -19.12 0.10 9.85
CA ASN A 215 -18.67 1.43 10.25
C ASN A 215 -17.14 1.46 10.34
N VAL A 216 -16.59 2.67 10.47
CA VAL A 216 -15.16 2.83 10.78
C VAL A 216 -14.90 2.32 12.19
N VAL A 217 -13.96 1.39 12.31
CA VAL A 217 -13.46 0.83 13.58
C VAL A 217 -12.01 1.22 13.73
N VAL A 218 -11.59 1.54 14.96
CA VAL A 218 -10.20 1.85 15.29
C VAL A 218 -9.65 0.74 16.17
N ASP A 219 -8.54 0.14 15.76
CA ASP A 219 -7.85 -0.89 16.56
C ASP A 219 -6.87 -0.28 17.59
N ASP A 220 -6.30 -1.13 18.44
CA ASP A 220 -5.35 -0.73 19.48
C ASP A 220 -4.04 -0.12 18.93
N ALA A 221 -3.73 -0.37 17.65
CA ALA A 221 -2.59 0.21 16.96
C ALA A 221 -2.91 1.57 16.32
N GLY A 222 -4.16 2.02 16.39
CA GLY A 222 -4.63 3.24 15.75
C GLY A 222 -4.86 3.10 14.25
N HIS A 223 -5.08 1.89 13.73
CA HIS A 223 -5.59 1.74 12.38
C HIS A 223 -7.09 1.99 12.37
N GLU A 224 -7.53 2.90 11.51
CA GLU A 224 -8.95 3.10 11.22
C GLU A 224 -9.32 2.27 10.00
N GLN A 225 -10.39 1.48 10.07
CA GLN A 225 -10.77 0.63 8.94
C GLN A 225 -12.27 0.43 8.79
N PHE A 226 -12.70 0.11 7.57
CA PHE A 226 -14.05 -0.35 7.27
C PHE A 226 -14.05 -1.22 6.00
N PHE A 227 -15.16 -1.94 5.79
CA PHE A 227 -15.32 -2.81 4.63
C PHE A 227 -16.55 -2.44 3.80
N ALA A 228 -16.40 -2.56 2.48
CA ALA A 228 -17.52 -2.59 1.55
C ALA A 228 -18.11 -4.00 1.48
N ALA A 229 -19.40 -4.09 1.12
CA ALA A 229 -20.00 -5.37 0.79
C ALA A 229 -19.30 -5.97 -0.43
N ARG A 230 -19.36 -7.30 -0.56
CA ARG A 230 -18.84 -7.98 -1.74
C ARG A 230 -19.62 -7.54 -2.97
N ASP A 231 -18.93 -6.98 -3.95
CA ASP A 231 -19.57 -6.51 -5.18
C ASP A 231 -20.11 -7.71 -5.98
N ALA A 232 -21.41 -7.69 -6.27
CA ALA A 232 -22.07 -8.80 -6.97
C ALA A 232 -21.62 -8.94 -8.43
N THR A 233 -21.10 -7.87 -9.03
CA THR A 233 -20.69 -7.85 -10.43
C THR A 233 -19.31 -8.47 -10.63
N THR A 234 -18.36 -8.10 -9.78
CA THR A 234 -16.95 -8.48 -9.88
C THR A 234 -16.57 -9.60 -8.91
N GLY A 235 -17.37 -9.83 -7.86
CA GLY A 235 -17.04 -10.73 -6.77
C GLY A 235 -15.92 -10.21 -5.86
N VAL A 236 -15.45 -8.98 -6.06
CA VAL A 236 -14.39 -8.36 -5.26
C VAL A 236 -14.99 -7.74 -4.01
N GLN A 237 -14.28 -7.88 -2.90
CA GLN A 237 -14.58 -7.16 -1.67
C GLN A 237 -13.43 -6.21 -1.36
N LEU A 238 -13.77 -4.98 -0.99
CA LEU A 238 -12.80 -3.94 -0.66
C LEU A 238 -12.80 -3.66 0.83
N GLY A 239 -11.61 -3.63 1.42
CA GLY A 239 -11.35 -3.03 2.72
C GLY A 239 -10.70 -1.66 2.52
N PHE A 240 -10.91 -0.75 3.46
CA PHE A 240 -10.28 0.55 3.47
C PHE A 240 -9.62 0.75 4.83
N ILE A 241 -8.36 1.17 4.83
CA ILE A 241 -7.56 1.32 6.05
C ILE A 241 -6.80 2.65 6.06
N ALA A 242 -6.88 3.41 7.14
CA ALA A 242 -6.00 4.53 7.43
C ALA A 242 -5.07 4.15 8.58
N ARG A 243 -3.76 4.26 8.36
CA ARG A 243 -2.75 3.96 9.37
C ARG A 243 -2.35 5.25 10.10
N THR A 244 -3.16 5.68 11.07
CA THR A 244 -2.95 6.96 11.79
C THR A 244 -2.07 6.81 13.03
N GLY A 245 -1.74 5.58 13.44
CA GLY A 245 -0.83 5.25 14.55
C GLY A 245 0.58 4.82 14.14
N HIS A 246 1.17 3.93 14.93
CA HIS A 246 2.52 3.40 14.66
C HIS A 246 2.55 2.55 13.39
N ARG A 247 3.70 2.52 12.71
CA ARG A 247 3.93 1.62 11.57
C ARG A 247 4.11 0.18 12.03
N VAL A 248 3.00 -0.48 12.31
CA VAL A 248 2.93 -1.91 12.63
C VAL A 248 2.22 -2.66 11.51
N GLY A 249 2.31 -4.00 11.54
CA GLY A 249 1.71 -4.86 10.51
C GLY A 249 0.19 -4.80 10.46
N VAL A 250 -0.41 -5.66 9.65
CA VAL A 250 -1.87 -5.85 9.66
C VAL A 250 -2.27 -6.44 11.02
N ALA A 251 -3.33 -5.93 11.63
CA ALA A 251 -3.87 -6.49 12.87
C ALA A 251 -4.72 -7.74 12.57
N ALA A 252 -4.47 -8.84 13.28
CA ALA A 252 -5.27 -10.05 13.15
C ALA A 252 -6.76 -9.81 13.46
N ALA A 253 -7.05 -9.00 14.48
CA ALA A 253 -8.41 -8.62 14.85
C ALA A 253 -9.16 -7.94 13.68
N ASN A 254 -8.45 -7.13 12.90
CA ASN A 254 -9.02 -6.45 11.74
C ASN A 254 -9.41 -7.45 10.66
N VAL A 255 -8.53 -8.41 10.38
CA VAL A 255 -8.79 -9.50 9.42
C VAL A 255 -10.00 -10.32 9.87
N LEU A 256 -10.05 -10.74 11.14
CA LEU A 256 -11.11 -11.59 11.68
C LEU A 256 -12.47 -10.88 11.76
N SER A 257 -12.50 -9.59 12.10
CA SER A 257 -13.74 -8.82 12.20
C SER A 257 -14.57 -8.85 10.92
N MET A 258 -13.90 -8.93 9.77
CA MET A 258 -14.56 -9.04 8.47
C MET A 258 -15.30 -10.37 8.32
N PHE A 259 -14.72 -11.48 8.79
CA PHE A 259 -15.36 -12.80 8.72
C PHE A 259 -16.54 -12.90 9.68
N ASP A 260 -16.44 -12.30 10.86
CA ASP A 260 -17.51 -12.33 11.86
C ASP A 260 -18.76 -11.60 11.36
N VAL A 261 -18.59 -10.47 10.64
CA VAL A 261 -19.73 -9.72 10.07
C VAL A 261 -20.40 -10.49 8.93
N LEU A 262 -19.65 -11.26 8.12
CA LEU A 262 -20.22 -12.10 7.06
C LEU A 262 -21.04 -13.29 7.60
N VAL A 263 -20.88 -13.66 8.88
CA VAL A 263 -21.71 -14.68 9.53
C VAL A 263 -23.03 -14.10 10.03
N THR A 264 -23.11 -12.79 10.29
CA THR A 264 -24.30 -12.14 10.84
C THR A 264 -25.30 -11.63 9.79
N ASP A 265 -24.90 -11.59 8.52
CA ASP A 265 -25.72 -11.11 7.39
C ASP A 265 -26.47 -12.24 6.63
N ASP A 266 -26.40 -13.48 7.11
CA ASP A 266 -27.20 -14.64 6.67
C ASP A 266 -28.42 -14.87 7.59
#